data_AF-A0A6N7TSF7-F1
#
_entry.id   AF-A0A6N7TSF7-F1
#
_cell.length_a   1.000
_cell.length_b   1.000
_cell.length_c   1.000
_cell.angle_alpha   90.00
_cell.angle_beta   90.00
_cell.angle_gamma   90.00
#
_symmetry.space_group_name_H-M   'P 1'
#
loop_
_entity.id
_entity.type
_entity.pdbx_description
1 polymer ?
#
loop_
_entity_poly.entity_id
_entity_poly.type
_entity_poly.pdbx_seq_one_letter_code
_entity_poly.pdbx_strand_id
1 'polypeptide(L)'
;MSKEKDPLKVEFVTSSIRQGHLFYNPDDIKRMLGGIPDGQFDKIARGHGRKIGNGKFYTPDEVWDMREELRDPVKVVPDDSI
;
A
#
# COMPACT_ATOMS: atom_id res chain seq x y z
N MET A 1 -5.46 -16.67 18.19
CA MET A 1 -6.15 -15.37 18.05
C MET A 1 -6.29 -15.11 16.57
N SER A 2 -7.50 -15.29 16.04
CA SER A 2 -7.78 -15.04 14.62
C SER A 2 -7.61 -13.55 14.39
N LYS A 3 -6.59 -13.13 13.62
CA LYS A 3 -6.61 -11.81 12.99
C LYS A 3 -7.93 -11.76 12.23
N GLU A 4 -8.93 -11.04 12.73
CA GLU A 4 -10.15 -10.76 11.98
C GLU A 4 -9.69 -10.22 10.63
N LYS A 5 -9.93 -10.99 9.57
CA LYS A 5 -9.59 -10.56 8.22
C LYS A 5 -10.46 -9.34 7.96
N ASP A 6 -9.85 -8.17 7.85
CA ASP A 6 -10.55 -6.94 7.51
C ASP A 6 -11.40 -7.21 6.26
N PRO A 7 -12.74 -7.13 6.37
CA PRO A 7 -13.63 -7.48 5.26
C PRO A 7 -13.41 -6.58 4.05
N LEU A 8 -12.97 -5.33 4.25
CA LEU A 8 -12.66 -4.41 3.15
C LEU A 8 -11.35 -4.80 2.46
N LYS A 9 -10.34 -5.24 3.23
CA LYS A 9 -9.10 -5.82 2.65
C LYS A 9 -9.43 -7.03 1.79
N VAL A 10 -10.25 -7.95 2.32
CA VAL A 10 -10.64 -9.17 1.60
C VAL A 10 -11.40 -8.84 0.31
N GLU A 11 -12.35 -7.91 0.36
CA GLU A 11 -13.10 -7.46 -0.80
C GLU A 11 -12.18 -6.84 -1.86
N PHE A 12 -11.29 -5.94 -1.45
CA PHE A 12 -10.31 -5.31 -2.34
C PHE A 12 -9.44 -6.35 -3.04
N VAL A 13 -8.77 -7.23 -2.26
CA VAL A 13 -7.87 -8.25 -2.81
C VAL A 13 -8.63 -9.20 -3.74
N THR A 14 -9.83 -9.63 -3.35
CA THR A 14 -10.63 -10.56 -4.17
C THR A 14 -11.09 -9.89 -5.47
N SER A 15 -11.52 -8.63 -5.41
CA SER A 15 -11.92 -7.86 -6.58
C SER A 15 -10.75 -7.67 -7.55
N SER A 16 -9.57 -7.28 -7.05
CA SER A 16 -8.36 -7.13 -7.87
C SER A 16 -7.99 -8.42 -8.59
N ILE A 17 -7.98 -9.56 -7.87
CA ILE A 17 -7.68 -10.87 -8.46
C ILE A 17 -8.72 -11.24 -9.51
N ARG A 18 -10.02 -11.03 -9.25
CA ARG A 18 -11.10 -11.33 -10.20
C ARG A 18 -11.02 -10.49 -11.47
N GLN A 19 -10.53 -9.26 -11.38
CA GLN A 19 -10.29 -8.38 -12.52
C GLN A 19 -8.97 -8.68 -13.25
N GLY A 20 -8.20 -9.68 -12.80
CA GLY A 20 -6.89 -10.02 -13.38
C GLY A 20 -5.74 -9.11 -12.93
N HIS A 21 -5.98 -8.20 -11.98
CA HIS A 21 -4.98 -7.28 -11.45
C HIS A 21 -4.21 -7.96 -10.32
N LEU A 22 -3.24 -8.79 -10.69
CA LEU A 22 -2.38 -9.52 -9.74
C LEU A 22 -1.20 -8.69 -9.23
N PHE A 23 -0.82 -7.66 -9.99
CA PHE A 23 0.35 -6.84 -9.72
C PHE A 23 0.07 -5.40 -10.12
N TYR A 24 0.53 -4.47 -9.29
CA TYR A 24 0.48 -3.03 -9.52
C TYR A 24 1.89 -2.48 -9.65
N ASN A 25 2.10 -1.57 -10.58
CA ASN A 25 3.36 -0.81 -10.65
C ASN A 25 3.28 0.44 -9.73
N PRO A 26 4.39 1.15 -9.47
CA PRO A 26 4.39 2.33 -8.62
C PRO A 26 3.42 3.43 -9.09
N ASP A 27 3.30 3.64 -10.40
CA ASP A 27 2.45 4.70 -10.97
C ASP A 27 0.96 4.41 -10.77
N ASP A 28 0.54 3.14 -10.93
CA ASP A 28 -0.82 2.68 -10.66
C ASP A 28 -1.19 2.93 -9.20
N ILE A 29 -0.27 2.63 -8.29
CA ILE A 29 -0.48 2.81 -6.85
C ILE A 29 -0.58 4.29 -6.50
N LYS A 30 0.33 5.12 -7.01
CA LYS A 30 0.28 6.58 -6.81
C LYS A 30 -1.05 7.17 -7.31
N ARG A 31 -1.57 6.68 -8.44
CA ARG A 31 -2.88 7.09 -8.97
C ARG A 31 -4.04 6.60 -8.10
N MET A 32 -4.02 5.34 -7.66
CA MET A 32 -5.07 4.77 -6.81
C MET A 32 -5.15 5.42 -5.44
N LEU A 33 -3.99 5.68 -4.83
CA LEU A 33 -3.91 6.24 -3.49
C LEU A 33 -4.15 7.77 -3.48
N GLY A 34 -3.96 8.42 -4.64
CA GLY A 34 -4.39 9.80 -4.88
C GLY A 34 -3.66 10.84 -4.04
N GLY A 35 -2.74 11.59 -4.65
CA GLY A 35 -2.15 12.77 -4.00
C GLY A 35 -1.16 12.46 -2.87
N ILE A 36 -0.48 11.31 -2.90
CA ILE A 36 0.63 11.04 -2.00
C ILE A 36 1.74 12.09 -2.25
N PRO A 37 2.20 12.81 -1.22
CA PRO A 37 3.37 13.68 -1.32
C PRO A 37 4.60 12.95 -1.88
N ASP A 38 5.39 13.65 -2.70
CA ASP A 38 6.64 13.13 -3.26
C ASP A 38 7.56 12.56 -2.15
N GLY A 39 8.10 11.37 -2.39
CA GLY A 39 8.97 10.65 -1.46
C GLY A 39 8.28 9.94 -0.29
N GLN A 40 6.99 10.19 -0.02
CA GLN A 40 6.24 9.43 0.99
C GLN A 40 5.89 8.03 0.47
N PHE A 41 5.62 7.90 -0.82
CA PHE A 41 5.46 6.60 -1.48
C PHE A 41 6.71 5.72 -1.31
N ASP A 42 7.92 6.27 -1.54
CA ASP A 42 9.16 5.50 -1.40
C ASP A 42 9.42 5.07 0.05
N LYS A 43 8.96 5.83 1.04
CA LYS A 43 9.05 5.47 2.46
C LYS A 43 8.18 4.27 2.79
N ILE A 44 6.89 4.30 2.43
CA ILE A 44 5.96 3.19 2.68
C ILE A 44 6.33 1.97 1.82
N ALA A 45 6.73 2.17 0.56
CA ALA A 45 7.05 1.09 -0.36
C ALA A 45 8.43 0.45 -0.12
N ARG A 46 9.23 0.95 0.84
CA ARG A 46 10.61 0.50 1.11
C ARG A 46 10.69 -0.97 1.53
N GLY A 47 9.66 -1.47 2.22
CA GLY A 47 9.55 -2.87 2.67
C GLY A 47 8.71 -3.78 1.76
N HIS A 48 8.04 -3.22 0.76
CA HIS A 48 7.08 -3.93 -0.08
C HIS A 48 7.58 -4.10 -1.51
N GLY A 49 6.92 -4.98 -2.25
CA GLY A 49 7.07 -5.12 -3.69
C GLY A 49 8.20 -6.04 -4.11
N ARG A 50 8.02 -6.62 -5.28
CA ARG A 50 8.85 -7.65 -5.87
C ARG A 50 9.45 -7.13 -7.16
N LYS A 51 10.74 -7.41 -7.38
CA LYS A 51 11.37 -7.12 -8.66
C LYS A 51 10.96 -8.19 -9.68
N ILE A 52 10.29 -7.78 -10.76
CA ILE A 52 9.95 -8.66 -11.87
C ILE A 52 10.54 -8.02 -13.13
N GLY A 53 11.57 -8.67 -13.70
CA GLY A 53 12.39 -8.07 -14.76
C GLY A 53 13.05 -6.77 -14.28
N ASN A 54 12.82 -5.67 -15.03
CA ASN A 54 13.35 -4.35 -14.71
C ASN A 54 12.39 -3.49 -13.87
N GLY A 55 11.18 -3.97 -13.58
CA GLY A 55 10.17 -3.23 -12.81
C GLY A 55 10.03 -3.72 -11.37
N LYS A 56 9.50 -2.86 -10.51
CA LYS A 56 9.06 -3.21 -9.15
C LYS A 56 7.54 -3.27 -9.13
N PHE A 57 6.98 -4.37 -8.64
CA PHE A 57 5.55 -4.65 -8.68
C PHE A 57 5.03 -5.06 -7.31
N TYR A 58 3.80 -4.73 -7.00
CA TYR A 58 3.19 -4.95 -5.69
C TYR A 58 1.89 -5.72 -5.84
N THR A 59 1.65 -6.67 -4.96
CA THR A 59 0.40 -7.44 -4.92
C THR A 59 -0.74 -6.59 -4.37
N PRO A 60 -2.02 -6.94 -4.64
CA PRO A 60 -3.16 -6.26 -4.04
C PRO A 60 -3.10 -6.18 -2.51
N ASP A 61 -2.56 -7.23 -1.86
CA ASP A 61 -2.40 -7.26 -0.40
C ASP A 61 -1.43 -6.17 0.09
N GLU A 62 -0.27 -6.05 -0.57
CA GLU A 62 0.72 -5.01 -0.26
C GLU A 62 0.19 -3.60 -0.55
N VAL A 63 -0.59 -3.42 -1.62
CA VAL A 63 -1.22 -2.13 -1.94
C VAL A 63 -2.21 -1.72 -0.85
N TRP A 64 -2.98 -2.67 -0.31
CA TRP A 64 -3.85 -2.40 0.82
C TRP A 64 -3.06 -1.99 2.07
N ASP A 65 -2.00 -2.72 2.40
CA ASP A 65 -1.16 -2.42 3.56
C ASP A 65 -0.55 -1.00 3.45
N MET A 66 -0.02 -0.65 2.27
CA MET A 66 0.49 0.69 2.00
C MET A 66 -0.59 1.78 2.10
N ARG A 67 -1.84 1.47 1.72
CA ARG A 67 -2.98 2.39 1.88
C ARG A 67 -3.28 2.64 3.35
N GLU A 68 -3.31 1.59 4.15
CA GLU A 68 -3.59 1.70 5.59
C GLU A 68 -2.48 2.47 6.31
N GLU A 69 -1.22 2.30 5.93
CA GLU A 69 -0.11 3.11 6.46
C GLU A 69 -0.20 4.61 6.11
N LEU A 70 -0.85 4.97 5.00
CA LEU A 70 -1.12 6.37 4.64
C LEU A 70 -2.37 6.93 5.32
N ARG A 71 -3.35 6.06 5.59
CA ARG A 71 -4.64 6.44 6.17
C ARG A 71 -4.58 6.54 7.68
N ASP A 72 -3.72 5.74 8.33
CA ASP A 72 -3.30 6.02 9.69
C ASP A 72 -2.64 7.39 9.63
N PRO A 73 -3.27 8.45 10.20
CA PRO A 73 -2.59 9.73 10.25
C PRO A 73 -1.29 9.42 10.95
N VAL A 74 -0.18 9.65 10.24
CA VAL A 74 1.17 9.76 10.80
C VAL A 74 0.99 9.99 12.27
N LYS A 75 1.32 8.98 13.10
CA LYS A 75 1.63 9.19 14.51
C LYS A 75 2.42 10.47 14.49
N VAL A 76 1.75 11.56 14.84
CA VAL A 76 2.38 12.85 15.02
C VAL A 76 3.33 12.46 16.12
N VAL A 77 4.60 12.25 15.78
CA VAL A 77 5.61 12.26 16.82
C VAL A 77 5.37 13.64 17.39
N PRO A 78 4.84 13.80 18.62
CA PRO A 78 5.00 15.08 19.26
C PRO A 78 6.49 15.32 19.18
N ASP A 79 6.85 16.46 18.60
CA ASP A 79 8.22 16.97 18.66
C ASP A 79 8.53 17.08 20.15
N ASP A 80 9.12 16.02 20.69
CA ASP A 80 9.47 15.95 22.09
C ASP A 80 10.78 16.69 22.21
N SER A 81 10.69 17.81 22.93
CA SER A 81 11.76 18.50 23.62
C SER A 81 12.68 19.41 22.79
N ILE A 82 12.40 20.72 22.84
CA ILE A 82 13.37 21.73 23.32
C ILE A 82 12.66 22.66 24.31
#